data_AF-A0A6G1INE1-F1
#
_entry.id   AF-A0A6G1INE1-F1
#
_cell.length_a   1.000
_cell.length_b   1.000
_cell.length_c   1.000
_cell.angle_alpha   90.00
_cell.angle_beta   90.00
_cell.angle_gamma   90.00
#
_symmetry.space_group_name_H-M   'P 1'
#
loop_
_entity.id
_entity.type
_entity.pdbx_description
1 polymer ?
#
loop_
_entity_poly.entity_id
_entity_poly.type
_entity_poly.pdbx_seq_one_letter_code
_entity_poly.pdbx_strand_id
1 'polypeptide(L)'
;MATRNGAAIADLKRRLNPYTGTDLQKKELAGFLAAQKDIDVMMHFLGRPLHDAPFTLDEAVIVCLNLEWWQKEPHPTTEVGIAELHPMGQFPTTHAENILTQIRVAHARVMEHAHLVNRFKGAGDPEDFHFGISKFVTVQEARLVLVNTFCRLRADRKGQMQPIILLAHDAEGKFTHIKEKLNIDILALNTVVKVIDTQKLAQQAGIMGPVGPTISLAHLVHHFNIQPDNLHTAGNDAGYTMITAILASLKNDLYGQYLPFARAFGPPPPVVKGRHIIEVIDNVMMIGKSTPPPPWGRLYYCTRCGRMNHQRLNCFANVACTICRSSNNPKLVGAYRTHDTEKCLYRFVPLPETDPNYVQPVAQENSHSKETEEVDQGQNMEDMKMKMGIVHEGILIHEEVKDWEQMQVADKVQNWQVEEEDYLRYQ
;
A
#
# COMPACT_ATOMS: atom_id res chain seq x y z
N MET A 1 12.02 -29.17 -17.48
CA MET A 1 13.10 -28.16 -17.37
C MET A 1 13.01 -27.08 -18.45
N ALA A 2 12.72 -27.40 -19.72
CA ALA A 2 12.59 -26.40 -20.79
C ALA A 2 11.48 -25.33 -20.58
N THR A 3 10.35 -25.70 -19.97
CA THR A 3 9.20 -24.79 -19.73
C THR A 3 9.44 -23.77 -18.61
N ARG A 4 10.16 -24.14 -17.55
CA ARG A 4 10.54 -23.21 -16.46
C ARG A 4 11.51 -22.12 -16.93
N ASN A 5 12.44 -22.46 -17.82
CA ASN A 5 13.38 -21.47 -18.38
C ASN A 5 12.69 -20.48 -19.33
N GLY A 6 11.69 -20.93 -20.09
CA GLY A 6 10.91 -20.04 -20.97
C GLY A 6 10.10 -18.98 -20.21
N ALA A 7 9.44 -19.37 -19.12
CA ALA A 7 8.68 -18.45 -18.28
C ALA A 7 9.58 -17.41 -17.58
N ALA A 8 10.72 -17.85 -17.03
CA ALA A 8 11.69 -16.95 -16.39
C ALA A 8 12.29 -15.94 -17.37
N ILE A 9 12.61 -16.36 -18.60
CA ILE A 9 13.13 -15.48 -19.65
C ILE A 9 12.05 -14.48 -20.12
N ALA A 10 10.81 -14.93 -20.28
CA ALA A 10 9.70 -14.05 -20.66
C ALA A 10 9.42 -12.98 -19.58
N ASP A 11 9.48 -13.37 -18.30
CA ASP A 11 9.31 -12.46 -17.18
C ASP A 11 10.47 -11.45 -17.06
N LEU A 12 11.72 -11.89 -17.26
CA LEU A 12 12.88 -11.00 -17.33
C LEU A 12 12.77 -9.99 -18.48
N LYS A 13 12.33 -10.44 -19.66
CA LYS A 13 12.09 -9.56 -20.82
C LYS A 13 10.98 -8.55 -20.54
N ARG A 14 9.89 -8.98 -19.89
CA ARG A 14 8.80 -8.10 -19.45
C ARG A 14 9.28 -7.09 -18.41
N ARG A 15 10.28 -7.39 -17.59
CA ARG A 15 10.87 -6.40 -16.66
C ARG A 15 11.76 -5.37 -17.35
N LEU A 16 12.53 -5.81 -18.37
CA LEU A 16 13.39 -4.91 -19.15
C LEU A 16 12.58 -3.92 -19.99
N ASN A 17 11.47 -4.38 -20.57
CA ASN A 17 10.50 -3.54 -21.27
C ASN A 17 9.07 -3.96 -20.86
N PRO A 18 8.48 -3.32 -19.83
CA PRO A 18 7.17 -3.68 -19.29
C PRO A 18 6.00 -3.26 -20.15
N TYR A 19 6.23 -2.37 -21.13
CA TYR A 19 5.16 -1.81 -21.92
C TYR A 19 4.75 -2.73 -23.07
N THR A 20 3.51 -3.24 -23.02
CA THR A 20 2.94 -4.10 -24.07
C THR A 20 1.76 -3.48 -24.81
N GLY A 21 1.44 -2.21 -24.54
CA GLY A 21 0.30 -1.52 -25.15
C GLY A 21 0.56 -1.03 -26.58
N THR A 22 -0.44 -0.36 -27.15
CA THR A 22 -0.44 0.14 -28.53
C THR A 22 -0.12 1.63 -28.67
N ASP A 23 0.02 2.38 -27.57
CA ASP A 23 0.41 3.79 -27.59
C ASP A 23 1.86 3.92 -28.08
N LEU A 24 2.02 4.52 -29.26
CA LEU A 24 3.31 4.65 -29.92
C LEU A 24 4.31 5.46 -29.09
N GLN A 25 3.87 6.52 -28.41
CA GLN A 25 4.76 7.35 -27.60
C GLN A 25 5.27 6.58 -26.38
N LYS A 26 4.39 5.85 -25.69
CA LYS A 26 4.81 5.01 -24.56
C LYS A 26 5.70 3.85 -25.01
N LYS A 27 5.45 3.28 -26.19
CA LYS A 27 6.28 2.22 -26.76
C LYS A 27 7.68 2.71 -27.11
N GLU A 28 7.79 3.89 -27.73
CA GLU A 28 9.07 4.55 -28.01
C GLU A 28 9.81 4.86 -26.70
N LEU A 29 9.12 5.45 -25.72
CA LEU A 29 9.68 5.76 -24.42
C LEU A 29 10.19 4.50 -23.70
N ALA A 30 9.38 3.44 -23.63
CA ALA A 30 9.78 2.19 -23.00
C ALA A 30 10.97 1.53 -23.72
N GLY A 31 11.01 1.62 -25.06
CA GLY A 31 12.16 1.17 -25.86
C GLY A 31 13.43 1.95 -25.55
N PHE A 32 13.35 3.28 -25.46
CA PHE A 32 14.45 4.14 -25.04
C PHE A 32 14.94 3.79 -23.63
N LEU A 33 14.02 3.72 -22.66
CA LEU A 33 14.34 3.46 -21.25
C LEU A 33 14.87 2.04 -20.99
N ALA A 34 14.53 1.06 -21.83
CA ALA A 34 15.07 -0.30 -21.74
C ALA A 34 16.60 -0.36 -21.98
N ALA A 35 17.15 0.61 -22.72
CA ALA A 35 18.59 0.74 -22.96
C ALA A 35 19.32 1.53 -21.87
N GLN A 36 18.60 2.21 -20.98
CA GLN A 36 19.18 3.05 -19.94
C GLN A 36 19.41 2.28 -18.64
N LYS A 37 20.43 2.70 -17.87
CA LYS A 37 20.57 2.20 -16.50
C LYS A 37 19.52 2.85 -15.61
N ASP A 38 19.01 2.08 -14.66
CA ASP A 38 18.00 2.57 -13.71
C ASP A 38 18.46 3.83 -12.95
N ILE A 39 19.74 3.90 -12.58
CA ILE A 39 20.32 5.10 -11.96
C ILE A 39 20.23 6.33 -12.86
N ASP A 40 20.53 6.21 -14.16
CA ASP A 40 20.48 7.32 -15.11
C ASP A 40 19.04 7.79 -15.35
N VAL A 41 18.09 6.83 -15.38
CA VAL A 41 16.65 7.14 -15.44
C VAL A 41 16.22 7.89 -14.19
N MET A 42 16.61 7.46 -12.99
CA MET A 42 16.32 8.22 -11.75
C MET A 42 16.94 9.61 -11.80
N MET A 43 18.20 9.74 -12.24
CA MET A 43 18.91 11.01 -12.32
C MET A 43 18.21 12.05 -13.21
N HIS A 44 17.48 11.63 -14.25
CA HIS A 44 16.63 12.50 -15.06
C HIS A 44 15.62 13.28 -14.19
N PHE A 45 14.98 12.62 -13.23
CA PHE A 45 14.01 13.24 -12.30
C PHE A 45 14.69 14.08 -11.21
N LEU A 46 16.01 13.96 -11.05
CA LEU A 46 16.80 14.58 -9.99
C LEU A 46 17.71 15.71 -10.52
N GLY A 47 17.28 16.35 -11.61
CA GLY A 47 17.94 17.52 -12.17
C GLY A 47 19.07 17.22 -13.17
N ARG A 48 19.22 15.97 -13.64
CA ARG A 48 20.18 15.61 -14.70
C ARG A 48 19.47 14.90 -15.85
N PRO A 49 18.85 15.65 -16.77
CA PRO A 49 18.09 15.05 -17.87
C PRO A 49 18.93 14.10 -18.70
N LEU A 50 18.37 12.93 -19.02
CA LEU A 50 18.89 12.02 -20.02
C LEU A 50 18.95 12.70 -21.41
N HIS A 51 20.10 12.61 -22.06
CA HIS A 51 20.29 13.08 -23.43
C HIS A 51 19.43 12.27 -24.40
N ASP A 52 18.84 12.93 -25.41
CA ASP A 52 17.92 12.35 -26.41
C ASP A 52 16.68 11.64 -25.82
N ALA A 53 16.34 11.89 -24.56
CA ALA A 53 15.13 11.32 -23.98
C ALA A 53 13.88 11.85 -24.70
N PRO A 54 12.90 10.97 -25.03
CA PRO A 54 11.60 11.43 -25.51
C PRO A 54 10.97 12.38 -24.49
N PHE A 55 10.36 13.48 -24.95
CA PHE A 55 9.72 14.49 -24.08
C PHE A 55 8.66 13.90 -23.13
N THR A 56 8.09 12.74 -23.47
CA THR A 56 7.13 12.03 -22.62
C THR A 56 7.75 11.48 -21.33
N LEU A 57 9.08 11.45 -21.21
CA LEU A 57 9.77 11.13 -19.96
C LEU A 57 9.56 12.24 -18.92
N ASP A 58 9.59 13.52 -19.33
CA ASP A 58 9.35 14.67 -18.46
C ASP A 58 7.91 14.70 -17.91
N GLU A 59 6.99 13.99 -18.57
CA GLU A 59 5.59 13.82 -18.16
C GLU A 59 5.38 12.56 -17.30
N ALA A 60 6.37 11.68 -17.19
CA ALA A 60 6.26 10.42 -16.45
C ALA A 60 6.31 10.66 -14.94
N VAL A 61 5.75 9.74 -14.15
CA VAL A 61 5.86 9.79 -12.68
C VAL A 61 6.46 8.50 -12.15
N ILE A 62 7.31 8.63 -11.13
CA ILE A 62 7.84 7.49 -10.40
C ILE A 62 6.83 7.13 -9.30
N VAL A 63 6.32 5.90 -9.37
CA VAL A 63 5.41 5.33 -8.37
C VAL A 63 6.11 4.16 -7.70
N CYS A 64 6.37 4.28 -6.42
CA CYS A 64 6.84 3.20 -5.57
C CYS A 64 5.66 2.42 -4.99
N LEU A 65 5.74 1.10 -5.01
CA LEU A 65 4.73 0.21 -4.45
C LEU A 65 5.34 -0.79 -3.47
N ASN A 66 4.78 -0.85 -2.27
CA ASN A 66 5.05 -1.88 -1.27
C ASN A 66 3.73 -2.50 -0.81
N LEU A 67 3.71 -3.81 -0.57
CA LEU A 67 2.62 -4.51 0.07
C LEU A 67 3.13 -5.24 1.30
N GLU A 68 2.29 -5.31 2.33
CA GLU A 68 2.45 -6.28 3.42
C GLU A 68 1.30 -7.29 3.38
N TRP A 69 1.62 -8.49 3.85
CA TRP A 69 0.68 -9.60 3.96
C TRP A 69 0.92 -10.39 5.21
N TRP A 70 -0.11 -11.12 5.61
CA TRP A 70 0.01 -12.01 6.76
C TRP A 70 0.90 -13.21 6.42
N GLN A 71 1.87 -13.53 7.29
CA GLN A 71 2.88 -14.57 7.03
C GLN A 71 2.35 -16.00 7.14
N LYS A 72 1.06 -16.19 7.44
CA LYS A 72 0.43 -17.51 7.44
C LYS A 72 -0.50 -17.64 6.24
N GLU A 73 -0.62 -18.85 5.71
CA GLU A 73 -1.59 -19.18 4.67
C GLU A 73 -3.00 -18.70 5.09
N PRO A 74 -3.79 -18.10 4.18
CA PRO A 74 -3.57 -18.01 2.73
C PRO A 74 -2.76 -16.78 2.27
N HIS A 75 -1.94 -16.18 3.14
CA HIS A 75 -1.19 -14.95 2.87
C HIS A 75 -2.05 -13.79 2.33
N PRO A 76 -3.16 -13.43 3.00
CA PRO A 76 -3.96 -12.31 2.58
C PRO A 76 -3.16 -11.00 2.67
N THR A 77 -3.31 -10.13 1.68
CA THR A 77 -2.76 -8.77 1.71
C THR A 77 -3.40 -7.99 2.86
N THR A 78 -2.57 -7.43 3.74
CA THR A 78 -3.01 -6.66 4.91
C THR A 78 -2.89 -5.16 4.66
N GLU A 79 -1.89 -4.74 3.88
CA GLU A 79 -1.56 -3.32 3.70
C GLU A 79 -1.05 -3.02 2.29
N VAL A 80 -1.28 -1.78 1.85
CA VAL A 80 -0.79 -1.21 0.58
C VAL A 80 -0.08 0.10 0.91
N GLY A 81 1.18 0.22 0.49
CA GLY A 81 1.97 1.43 0.58
C GLY A 81 2.34 1.95 -0.79
N ILE A 82 2.11 3.23 -1.03
CA ILE A 82 2.43 3.89 -2.29
C ILE A 82 3.25 5.13 -1.96
N ALA A 83 4.35 5.34 -2.68
CA ALA A 83 5.08 6.62 -2.62
C ALA A 83 5.27 7.17 -4.03
N GLU A 84 5.01 8.45 -4.23
CA GLU A 84 5.06 9.08 -5.53
C GLU A 84 6.08 10.21 -5.57
N LEU A 85 6.80 10.30 -6.70
CA LEU A 85 7.71 11.40 -7.01
C LEU A 85 7.40 11.91 -8.41
N HIS A 86 6.84 13.10 -8.47
CA HIS A 86 6.60 13.81 -9.72
C HIS A 86 7.90 14.44 -10.27
N PRO A 87 8.01 14.63 -11.59
CA PRO A 87 9.14 15.31 -12.19
C PRO A 87 9.15 16.78 -11.76
N MET A 88 10.30 17.25 -11.27
CA MET A 88 10.44 18.62 -10.75
C MET A 88 11.51 19.45 -11.46
N GLY A 89 12.42 18.82 -12.21
CA GLY A 89 13.53 19.52 -12.85
C GLY A 89 14.45 20.27 -11.88
N GLN A 90 14.45 19.91 -10.60
CA GLN A 90 15.23 20.60 -9.56
C GLN A 90 16.57 19.92 -9.33
N PHE A 91 17.61 20.74 -9.17
CA PHE A 91 18.89 20.25 -8.66
C PHE A 91 18.77 19.94 -7.15
N PRO A 92 19.47 18.91 -6.67
CA PRO A 92 19.40 18.53 -5.26
C PRO A 92 20.13 19.54 -4.36
N THR A 93 19.49 19.90 -3.25
CA THR A 93 20.12 20.61 -2.14
C THR A 93 20.90 19.64 -1.25
N THR A 94 21.41 20.10 -0.11
CA THR A 94 22.00 19.24 0.93
C THR A 94 21.07 18.07 1.24
N HIS A 95 21.61 16.85 1.20
CA HIS A 95 20.86 15.59 1.37
C HIS A 95 19.63 15.44 0.44
N ALA A 96 19.57 16.19 -0.66
CA ALA A 96 18.41 16.28 -1.55
C ALA A 96 17.10 16.69 -0.84
N GLU A 97 17.17 17.43 0.27
CA GLU A 97 16.00 17.79 1.09
C GLU A 97 14.86 18.44 0.27
N ASN A 98 15.20 19.33 -0.67
CA ASN A 98 14.19 19.95 -1.54
C ASN A 98 13.42 18.94 -2.42
N ILE A 99 14.04 17.81 -2.75
CA ILE A 99 13.41 16.75 -3.54
C ILE A 99 12.67 15.78 -2.62
N LEU A 100 13.29 15.35 -1.52
CA LEU A 100 12.71 14.37 -0.59
C LEU A 100 11.40 14.88 0.03
N THR A 101 11.30 16.17 0.33
CA THR A 101 10.10 16.81 0.90
C THR A 101 8.89 16.86 -0.05
N GLN A 102 9.09 16.49 -1.31
CA GLN A 102 8.06 16.46 -2.35
C GLN A 102 7.50 15.06 -2.56
N ILE A 103 8.09 14.04 -1.91
CA ILE A 103 7.55 12.69 -1.91
C ILE A 103 6.17 12.73 -1.26
N ARG A 104 5.20 12.08 -1.89
CA ARG A 104 3.86 11.86 -1.32
C ARG A 104 3.69 10.38 -1.04
N VAL A 105 3.45 10.04 0.23
CA VAL A 105 3.32 8.66 0.66
C VAL A 105 1.90 8.42 1.16
N ALA A 106 1.28 7.36 0.67
CA ALA A 106 -0.03 6.90 1.09
C ALA A 106 0.07 5.49 1.69
N HIS A 107 -0.79 5.23 2.67
CA HIS A 107 -0.86 3.95 3.34
C HIS A 107 -2.32 3.51 3.50
N ALA A 108 -2.64 2.31 3.03
CA ALA A 108 -3.95 1.69 3.16
C ALA A 108 -3.85 0.37 3.91
N ARG A 109 -4.79 0.13 4.82
CA ARG A 109 -5.00 -1.17 5.48
C ARG A 109 -6.27 -1.82 4.96
N VAL A 110 -6.18 -3.09 4.59
CA VAL A 110 -7.30 -3.85 4.01
C VAL A 110 -8.23 -4.32 5.12
N MET A 111 -9.45 -3.78 5.21
CA MET A 111 -10.38 -3.96 6.34
C MET A 111 -10.66 -5.41 6.72
N GLU A 112 -10.80 -6.25 5.71
CA GLU A 112 -11.05 -7.68 5.82
C GLU A 112 -9.91 -8.34 6.61
N HIS A 113 -8.68 -7.88 6.40
CA HIS A 113 -7.45 -8.50 6.90
C HIS A 113 -6.69 -7.65 7.92
N ALA A 114 -7.09 -6.41 8.19
CA ALA A 114 -6.35 -5.46 9.04
C ALA A 114 -6.20 -5.93 10.50
N HIS A 115 -7.00 -6.91 10.93
CA HIS A 115 -6.88 -7.56 12.23
C HIS A 115 -5.78 -8.63 12.31
N LEU A 116 -5.25 -9.07 11.15
CA LEU A 116 -4.16 -10.01 11.02
C LEU A 116 -2.84 -9.25 11.11
N VAL A 117 -2.15 -9.41 12.24
CA VAL A 117 -0.88 -8.73 12.52
C VAL A 117 0.23 -9.77 12.66
N ASN A 118 1.34 -9.55 11.96
CA ASN A 118 2.54 -10.37 12.08
C ASN A 118 3.23 -10.10 13.43
N ARG A 119 3.79 -11.13 14.07
CA ARG A 119 4.42 -11.03 15.41
C ARG A 119 5.82 -11.63 15.47
N PHE A 120 6.51 -11.72 14.33
CA PHE A 120 7.90 -12.17 14.28
C PHE A 120 8.84 -11.07 14.79
N LYS A 121 10.08 -11.43 15.14
CA LYS A 121 11.08 -10.46 15.59
C LYS A 121 11.39 -9.47 14.47
N GLY A 122 11.13 -8.19 14.71
CA GLY A 122 11.31 -7.13 13.71
C GLY A 122 10.07 -6.86 12.85
N ALA A 123 8.91 -7.48 13.12
CA ALA A 123 7.66 -7.07 12.50
C ALA A 123 7.32 -5.62 12.90
N GLY A 124 6.84 -4.84 11.94
CA GLY A 124 6.39 -3.47 12.13
C GLY A 124 5.04 -3.38 12.85
N ASP A 125 4.68 -2.16 13.25
CA ASP A 125 3.33 -1.85 13.73
C ASP A 125 2.51 -1.22 12.58
N PRO A 126 1.46 -1.91 12.07
CA PRO A 126 0.61 -1.37 11.01
C PRO A 126 -0.20 -0.14 11.43
N GLU A 127 -0.30 0.16 12.73
CA GLU A 127 -0.90 1.39 13.23
C GLU A 127 0.08 2.59 13.19
N ASP A 128 1.40 2.35 13.07
CA ASP A 128 2.43 3.40 13.12
C ASP A 128 2.98 3.74 11.73
N PHE A 129 2.20 4.51 10.98
CA PHE A 129 2.58 5.07 9.68
C PHE A 129 3.18 6.47 9.85
N HIS A 130 4.41 6.68 9.37
CA HIS A 130 5.20 7.87 9.68
C HIS A 130 5.09 9.00 8.67
N PHE A 131 4.59 8.73 7.47
CA PHE A 131 4.53 9.71 6.39
C PHE A 131 3.13 10.31 6.18
N GLY A 132 2.18 10.05 7.07
CA GLY A 132 0.82 10.54 6.92
C GLY A 132 -0.18 9.85 7.85
N ILE A 133 -1.40 9.67 7.36
CA ILE A 133 -2.49 9.00 8.08
C ILE A 133 -2.88 7.72 7.34
N SER A 134 -2.87 6.59 8.04
CA SER A 134 -3.34 5.31 7.51
C SER A 134 -4.83 5.39 7.18
N LYS A 135 -5.19 4.95 5.97
CA LYS A 135 -6.57 4.83 5.52
C LYS A 135 -6.98 3.36 5.54
N PHE A 136 -8.27 3.09 5.63
CA PHE A 136 -8.81 1.74 5.55
C PHE A 136 -9.61 1.58 4.27
N VAL A 137 -9.38 0.48 3.57
CA VAL A 137 -10.01 0.14 2.30
C VAL A 137 -10.53 -1.29 2.33
N THR A 138 -11.59 -1.59 1.60
CA THR A 138 -11.94 -2.98 1.27
C THR A 138 -10.91 -3.56 0.28
N VAL A 139 -10.94 -4.88 0.06
CA VAL A 139 -10.10 -5.50 -0.98
C VAL A 139 -10.38 -4.88 -2.36
N GLN A 140 -11.65 -4.62 -2.69
CA GLN A 140 -12.06 -3.99 -3.95
C GLN A 140 -11.61 -2.53 -4.04
N GLU A 141 -11.68 -1.77 -2.94
CA GLU A 141 -11.17 -0.40 -2.91
C GLU A 141 -9.64 -0.38 -3.05
N ALA A 142 -8.91 -1.31 -2.42
CA ALA A 142 -7.46 -1.44 -2.61
C ALA A 142 -7.10 -1.70 -4.08
N ARG A 143 -7.89 -2.54 -4.77
CA ARG A 143 -7.77 -2.78 -6.22
C ARG A 143 -7.95 -1.49 -7.01
N LEU A 144 -9.00 -0.72 -6.71
CA LEU A 144 -9.27 0.56 -7.37
C LEU A 144 -8.17 1.60 -7.09
N VAL A 145 -7.64 1.65 -5.87
CA VAL A 145 -6.49 2.52 -5.53
C VAL A 145 -5.30 2.20 -6.43
N LEU A 146 -4.95 0.91 -6.57
CA LEU A 146 -3.86 0.51 -7.47
C LEU A 146 -4.17 0.88 -8.92
N VAL A 147 -5.37 0.56 -9.43
CA VAL A 147 -5.74 0.93 -10.80
C VAL A 147 -5.64 2.43 -11.00
N ASN A 148 -6.23 3.26 -10.14
CA ASN A 148 -6.21 4.72 -10.29
C ASN A 148 -4.79 5.31 -10.18
N THR A 149 -3.94 4.74 -9.32
CA THR A 149 -2.53 5.16 -9.19
C THR A 149 -1.75 4.90 -10.48
N PHE A 150 -1.95 3.73 -11.08
CA PHE A 150 -1.22 3.32 -12.30
C PHE A 150 -1.91 3.74 -13.60
N CYS A 151 -3.19 4.12 -13.56
CA CYS A 151 -4.03 4.46 -14.72
C CYS A 151 -4.62 5.86 -14.56
N ARG A 152 -3.76 6.88 -14.49
CA ARG A 152 -4.19 8.28 -14.43
C ARG A 152 -3.99 9.02 -15.75
N LEU A 153 -4.83 10.01 -15.97
CA LEU A 153 -4.71 10.92 -17.09
C LEU A 153 -3.52 11.86 -16.91
N ARG A 154 -2.94 12.29 -18.03
CA ARG A 154 -2.04 13.44 -18.05
C ARG A 154 -2.84 14.71 -17.74
N ALA A 155 -2.28 15.57 -16.90
CA ALA A 155 -2.94 16.80 -16.46
C ALA A 155 -3.27 17.77 -17.62
N ASP A 156 -2.48 17.74 -18.69
CA ASP A 156 -2.52 18.67 -19.81
C ASP A 156 -3.08 18.06 -21.12
N ARG A 157 -3.26 16.74 -21.19
CA ARG A 157 -3.70 16.03 -22.40
C ARG A 157 -4.91 15.15 -22.12
N LYS A 158 -6.10 15.69 -22.41
CA LYS A 158 -7.37 14.97 -22.29
C LYS A 158 -7.32 13.64 -23.03
N GLY A 159 -7.47 12.55 -22.28
CA GLY A 159 -7.59 11.19 -22.81
C GLY A 159 -6.27 10.40 -22.95
N GLN A 160 -5.11 10.99 -22.67
CA GLN A 160 -3.84 10.24 -22.67
C GLN A 160 -3.45 9.82 -21.26
N MET A 161 -3.14 8.53 -21.09
CA MET A 161 -2.63 8.01 -19.81
C MET A 161 -1.19 8.47 -19.58
N GLN A 162 -0.89 8.82 -18.34
CA GLN A 162 0.46 9.19 -17.92
C GLN A 162 1.40 7.98 -17.96
N PRO A 163 2.64 8.12 -18.45
CA PRO A 163 3.65 7.07 -18.33
C PRO A 163 4.06 6.89 -16.86
N ILE A 164 4.19 5.65 -16.41
CA ILE A 164 4.58 5.32 -15.03
C ILE A 164 5.92 4.60 -15.03
N ILE A 165 6.81 5.04 -14.14
CA ILE A 165 8.03 4.31 -13.78
C ILE A 165 7.75 3.64 -12.43
N LEU A 166 7.67 2.32 -12.42
CA LEU A 166 7.39 1.55 -11.23
C LEU A 166 8.67 1.29 -10.45
N LEU A 167 8.74 1.82 -9.23
CA LEU A 167 9.83 1.59 -8.28
C LEU A 167 9.42 0.54 -7.25
N ALA A 168 10.31 -0.40 -6.95
CA ALA A 168 10.10 -1.33 -5.84
C ALA A 168 11.42 -1.74 -5.19
N HIS A 169 11.33 -2.34 -4.01
CA HIS A 169 12.42 -3.08 -3.40
C HIS A 169 12.11 -4.57 -3.52
N ASP A 170 12.96 -5.33 -4.21
CA ASP A 170 12.71 -6.76 -4.50
C ASP A 170 11.35 -6.97 -5.23
N ALA A 171 11.27 -6.44 -6.45
CA ALA A 171 10.01 -6.25 -7.16
C ALA A 171 9.23 -7.55 -7.47
N GLU A 172 9.94 -8.66 -7.70
CA GLU A 172 9.39 -9.90 -8.25
C GLU A 172 8.32 -10.54 -7.35
N GLY A 173 8.61 -10.65 -6.06
CA GLY A 173 7.66 -11.23 -5.10
C GLY A 173 6.39 -10.40 -4.97
N LYS A 174 6.50 -9.06 -5.05
CA LYS A 174 5.36 -8.15 -4.90
C LYS A 174 4.38 -8.24 -6.06
N PHE A 175 4.87 -8.29 -7.30
CA PHE A 175 3.99 -8.36 -8.48
C PHE A 175 3.22 -9.67 -8.57
N THR A 176 3.89 -10.78 -8.24
CA THR A 176 3.25 -12.10 -8.15
C THR A 176 2.13 -12.07 -7.10
N HIS A 177 2.42 -11.52 -5.92
CA HIS A 177 1.43 -11.40 -4.84
C HIS A 177 0.22 -10.54 -5.22
N ILE A 178 0.43 -9.38 -5.86
CA ILE A 178 -0.66 -8.50 -6.32
C ILE A 178 -1.58 -9.25 -7.30
N LYS A 179 -0.99 -9.98 -8.25
CA LYS A 179 -1.74 -10.76 -9.23
C LYS A 179 -2.56 -11.86 -8.57
N GLU A 180 -1.99 -12.58 -7.61
CA GLU A 180 -2.68 -13.70 -6.96
C GLU A 180 -3.72 -13.27 -5.93
N LYS A 181 -3.43 -12.23 -5.12
CA LYS A 181 -4.25 -11.86 -3.96
C LYS A 181 -5.19 -10.70 -4.22
N LEU A 182 -4.82 -9.79 -5.13
CA LEU A 182 -5.66 -8.66 -5.53
C LEU A 182 -6.23 -8.82 -6.94
N ASN A 183 -5.88 -9.88 -7.67
CA ASN A 183 -6.37 -10.14 -9.03
C ASN A 183 -6.20 -8.92 -9.96
N ILE A 184 -5.00 -8.34 -9.95
CA ILE A 184 -4.56 -7.25 -10.83
C ILE A 184 -3.17 -7.57 -11.36
N ASP A 185 -2.99 -7.47 -12.67
CA ASP A 185 -1.66 -7.46 -13.28
C ASP A 185 -1.29 -6.01 -13.62
N ILE A 186 -0.52 -5.35 -12.74
CA ILE A 186 -0.17 -3.93 -12.87
C ILE A 186 0.56 -3.65 -14.20
N LEU A 187 1.40 -4.60 -14.64
CA LEU A 187 2.12 -4.45 -15.90
C LEU A 187 1.18 -4.60 -17.11
N ALA A 188 0.05 -5.28 -16.98
CA ALA A 188 -0.97 -5.39 -18.02
C ALA A 188 -1.85 -4.14 -18.14
N LEU A 189 -1.72 -3.16 -17.24
CA LEU A 189 -2.44 -1.88 -17.32
C LEU A 189 -1.91 -0.96 -18.44
N ASN A 190 -0.82 -1.34 -19.12
CA ASN A 190 -0.27 -0.64 -20.28
C ASN A 190 0.02 0.86 -20.03
N THR A 191 0.50 1.18 -18.84
CA THR A 191 0.99 2.54 -18.46
C THR A 191 2.41 2.51 -17.91
N VAL A 192 2.84 1.38 -17.37
CA VAL A 192 4.21 1.17 -16.87
C VAL A 192 5.18 1.09 -18.04
N VAL A 193 6.10 2.03 -18.14
CA VAL A 193 7.12 2.12 -19.20
C VAL A 193 8.50 1.65 -18.74
N LYS A 194 8.73 1.56 -17.42
CA LYS A 194 9.97 1.05 -16.84
C LYS A 194 9.71 0.51 -15.43
N VAL A 195 10.41 -0.56 -15.06
CA VAL A 195 10.54 -1.01 -13.67
C VAL A 195 11.96 -0.71 -13.19
N ILE A 196 12.07 -0.17 -11.97
CA ILE A 196 13.32 0.10 -11.26
C ILE A 196 13.28 -0.68 -9.95
N ASP A 197 14.34 -1.47 -9.71
CA ASP A 197 14.53 -2.17 -8.43
C ASP A 197 15.64 -1.49 -7.63
N THR A 198 15.34 -1.10 -6.40
CA THR A 198 16.30 -0.42 -5.54
C THR A 198 17.51 -1.28 -5.18
N GLN A 199 17.44 -2.62 -5.25
CA GLN A 199 18.63 -3.47 -5.09
C GLN A 199 19.59 -3.28 -6.27
N LYS A 200 19.07 -3.20 -7.50
CA LYS A 200 19.88 -2.95 -8.70
C LYS A 200 20.41 -1.52 -8.72
N LEU A 201 19.60 -0.55 -8.28
CA LEU A 201 20.03 0.84 -8.14
C LEU A 201 21.16 0.95 -7.11
N ALA A 202 21.04 0.30 -5.95
CA ALA A 202 22.11 0.23 -4.94
C ALA A 202 23.41 -0.34 -5.54
N GLN A 203 23.33 -1.43 -6.30
CA GLN A 203 24.51 -2.00 -7.00
C GLN A 203 25.13 -1.00 -7.98
N GLN A 204 24.32 -0.29 -8.76
CA GLN A 204 24.78 0.75 -9.70
C GLN A 204 25.43 1.94 -8.98
N ALA A 205 25.00 2.25 -7.76
CA ALA A 205 25.61 3.25 -6.87
C ALA A 205 26.83 2.71 -6.08
N GLY A 206 27.24 1.45 -6.31
CA GLY A 206 28.34 0.81 -5.60
C GLY A 206 28.05 0.54 -4.13
N ILE A 207 26.77 0.42 -3.76
CA ILE A 207 26.31 0.07 -2.42
C ILE A 207 26.05 -1.44 -2.39
N MET A 208 26.78 -2.16 -1.55
CA MET A 208 26.68 -3.61 -1.41
C MET A 208 25.98 -3.98 -0.11
N GLY A 209 25.28 -5.10 -0.11
CA GLY A 209 24.76 -5.67 1.12
C GLY A 209 25.84 -6.35 1.95
N PRO A 210 25.52 -6.77 3.18
CA PRO A 210 26.49 -7.40 4.08
C PRO A 210 27.04 -8.74 3.55
N VAL A 211 26.25 -9.46 2.75
CA VAL A 211 26.57 -10.81 2.24
C VAL A 211 26.43 -10.88 0.71
N GLY A 212 26.90 -9.86 0.01
CA GLY A 212 26.94 -9.83 -1.45
C GLY A 212 26.25 -8.62 -2.08
N PRO A 213 25.88 -8.71 -3.37
CA PRO A 213 25.40 -7.55 -4.12
C PRO A 213 23.94 -7.18 -3.83
N THR A 214 23.15 -8.07 -3.23
CA THR A 214 21.77 -7.79 -2.81
C THR A 214 21.76 -7.17 -1.42
N ILE A 215 20.94 -6.15 -1.23
CA ILE A 215 20.82 -5.40 0.02
C ILE A 215 19.35 -5.35 0.43
N SER A 216 19.05 -5.64 1.70
CA SER A 216 17.69 -5.44 2.23
C SER A 216 17.40 -3.95 2.40
N LEU A 217 16.13 -3.57 2.40
CA LEU A 217 15.71 -2.19 2.69
C LEU A 217 16.30 -1.67 4.01
N ALA A 218 16.25 -2.45 5.08
CA ALA A 218 16.82 -2.05 6.37
C ALA A 218 18.31 -1.64 6.27
N HIS A 219 19.14 -2.49 5.68
CA HIS A 219 20.56 -2.19 5.45
C HIS A 219 20.78 -1.01 4.49
N LEU A 220 19.93 -0.85 3.46
CA LEU A 220 20.04 0.26 2.53
C LEU A 220 19.71 1.60 3.21
N VAL A 221 18.68 1.63 4.06
CA VAL A 221 18.33 2.82 4.85
C VAL A 221 19.46 3.15 5.84
N HIS A 222 19.97 2.13 6.55
CA HIS A 222 21.11 2.30 7.46
C HIS A 222 22.39 2.77 6.75
N HIS A 223 22.61 2.39 5.48
CA HIS A 223 23.75 2.88 4.71
C HIS A 223 23.78 4.41 4.67
N PHE A 224 22.63 5.07 4.63
CA PHE A 224 22.53 6.53 4.62
C PHE A 224 22.49 7.16 6.01
N ASN A 225 22.83 6.42 7.07
CA ASN A 225 22.72 6.83 8.48
C ASN A 225 21.29 7.21 8.89
N ILE A 226 20.30 6.60 8.24
CA ILE A 226 18.90 6.72 8.62
C ILE A 226 18.59 5.49 9.47
N GLN A 227 18.00 5.70 10.64
CA GLN A 227 17.44 4.63 11.45
C GLN A 227 16.00 4.43 11.01
N PRO A 228 15.67 3.32 10.31
CA PRO A 228 14.31 3.07 9.92
C PRO A 228 13.50 2.63 11.14
N ASP A 229 12.41 3.33 11.40
CA ASP A 229 11.43 2.93 12.41
C ASP A 229 10.23 2.26 11.72
N ASN A 230 9.68 1.21 12.33
CA ASN A 230 8.54 0.43 11.82
C ASN A 230 8.64 0.04 10.32
N LEU A 231 9.75 -0.60 9.95
CA LEU A 231 9.78 -1.40 8.73
C LEU A 231 8.74 -2.52 8.82
N HIS A 232 8.24 -2.98 7.67
CA HIS A 232 7.06 -3.85 7.57
C HIS A 232 5.73 -3.18 7.93
N THR A 233 5.68 -1.85 7.84
CA THR A 233 4.45 -1.09 7.59
C THR A 233 4.50 -0.69 6.12
N ALA A 234 3.51 -1.07 5.31
CA ALA A 234 3.66 -0.97 3.85
C ALA A 234 3.95 0.46 3.38
N GLY A 235 3.29 1.45 4.00
CA GLY A 235 3.53 2.87 3.71
C GLY A 235 4.93 3.35 4.07
N ASN A 236 5.46 2.95 5.23
CA ASN A 236 6.83 3.32 5.65
C ASN A 236 7.86 2.72 4.69
N ASP A 237 7.69 1.45 4.33
CA ASP A 237 8.59 0.78 3.39
C ASP A 237 8.57 1.43 2.01
N ALA A 238 7.41 1.85 1.50
CA ALA A 238 7.31 2.61 0.25
C ALA A 238 8.03 3.97 0.34
N GLY A 239 7.84 4.70 1.44
CA GLY A 239 8.53 5.97 1.69
C GLY A 239 10.05 5.81 1.73
N TYR A 240 10.55 4.90 2.56
CA TYR A 240 11.99 4.62 2.66
C TYR A 240 12.59 4.07 1.36
N THR A 241 11.83 3.28 0.60
CA THR A 241 12.27 2.80 -0.73
C THR A 241 12.46 3.97 -1.69
N MET A 242 11.52 4.91 -1.75
CA MET A 242 11.65 6.11 -2.57
C MET A 242 12.84 6.99 -2.13
N ILE A 243 12.95 7.24 -0.82
CA ILE A 243 14.04 8.05 -0.24
C ILE A 243 15.41 7.44 -0.58
N THR A 244 15.56 6.14 -0.37
CA THR A 244 16.85 5.46 -0.64
C THR A 244 17.15 5.37 -2.13
N ALA A 245 16.14 5.25 -3.00
CA ALA A 245 16.35 5.34 -4.45
C ALA A 245 16.95 6.70 -4.85
N ILE A 246 16.38 7.79 -4.34
CA ILE A 246 16.87 9.16 -4.59
C ILE A 246 18.29 9.34 -4.06
N LEU A 247 18.54 8.97 -2.79
CA LEU A 247 19.84 9.13 -2.15
C LEU A 247 20.93 8.27 -2.78
N ALA A 248 20.61 7.04 -3.21
CA ALA A 248 21.56 6.17 -3.89
C ALA A 248 21.89 6.69 -5.29
N SER A 249 20.89 7.19 -6.04
CA SER A 249 21.15 7.82 -7.34
C SER A 249 22.05 9.04 -7.22
N LEU A 250 21.85 9.85 -6.18
CA LEU A 250 22.61 11.07 -5.93
C LEU A 250 23.86 10.88 -5.06
N LYS A 251 24.21 9.65 -4.70
CA LYS A 251 25.24 9.37 -3.69
C LYS A 251 26.56 10.09 -3.98
N ASN A 252 27.05 9.98 -5.22
CA ASN A 252 28.32 10.59 -5.61
C ASN A 252 28.23 12.12 -5.66
N ASP A 253 27.07 12.68 -6.03
CA ASP A 253 26.88 14.12 -6.17
C ASP A 253 26.75 14.82 -4.82
N LEU A 254 26.04 14.19 -3.89
CA LEU A 254 25.81 14.71 -2.55
C LEU A 254 27.02 14.51 -1.64
N TYR A 255 27.70 13.36 -1.79
CA TYR A 255 28.66 12.88 -0.80
C TYR A 255 30.07 12.67 -1.32
N GLY A 256 30.28 12.64 -2.64
CA GLY A 256 31.57 12.26 -3.24
C GLY A 256 32.74 13.12 -2.77
N GLN A 257 32.53 14.44 -2.63
CA GLN A 257 33.57 15.35 -2.12
C GLN A 257 33.89 15.19 -0.63
N TYR A 258 33.01 14.52 0.13
CA TYR A 258 33.16 14.29 1.56
C TYR A 258 33.63 12.86 1.88
N LEU A 259 33.72 12.00 0.88
CA LEU A 259 34.17 10.62 1.01
C LEU A 259 35.64 10.52 0.58
N PRO A 260 36.56 10.15 1.50
CA PRO A 260 37.92 9.77 1.10
C PRO A 260 37.86 8.67 0.05
N PHE A 261 38.81 8.63 -0.89
CA PHE A 261 38.85 7.61 -1.94
C PHE A 261 38.73 6.17 -1.39
N ALA A 262 39.37 5.90 -0.24
CA ALA A 262 39.30 4.63 0.48
C ALA A 262 37.90 4.24 1.00
N ARG A 263 36.94 5.18 1.03
CA ARG A 263 35.55 5.01 1.47
C ARG A 263 34.53 5.39 0.40
N ALA A 264 34.90 5.48 -0.87
CA ALA A 264 33.97 5.81 -1.96
C ALA A 264 32.71 4.90 -1.99
N PHE A 265 32.85 3.66 -1.54
CA PHE A 265 31.77 2.67 -1.45
C PHE A 265 31.12 2.55 -0.05
N GLY A 266 31.66 3.26 0.95
CA GLY A 266 31.15 3.25 2.33
C GLY A 266 29.91 4.14 2.53
N PRO A 267 29.33 4.12 3.73
CA PRO A 267 28.22 5.00 4.09
C PRO A 267 28.67 6.48 4.02
N PRO A 268 27.83 7.38 3.48
CA PRO A 268 28.11 8.82 3.49
C PRO A 268 28.18 9.38 4.93
N PRO A 269 28.74 10.59 5.12
CA PRO A 269 28.65 11.26 6.41
C PRO A 269 27.19 11.61 6.76
N PRO A 270 26.78 11.50 8.04
CA PRO A 270 25.42 11.82 8.47
C PRO A 270 25.14 13.33 8.47
N VAL A 271 26.19 14.17 8.50
CA VAL A 271 26.10 15.63 8.46
C VAL A 271 26.83 16.15 7.24
N VAL A 272 26.12 16.90 6.40
CA VAL A 272 26.68 17.61 5.25
C VAL A 272 26.29 19.07 5.33
N LYS A 273 27.26 19.99 5.18
CA LYS A 273 27.02 21.45 5.23
C LYS A 273 26.20 21.90 6.46
N GLY A 274 26.42 21.26 7.61
CA GLY A 274 25.73 21.57 8.86
C GLY A 274 24.31 21.01 8.98
N ARG A 275 23.80 20.27 7.99
CA ARG A 275 22.48 19.62 8.02
C ARG A 275 22.64 18.13 8.30
N HIS A 276 21.92 17.59 9.27
CA HIS A 276 21.94 16.17 9.59
C HIS A 276 20.85 15.42 8.81
N ILE A 277 21.15 14.25 8.24
CA ILE A 277 20.20 13.48 7.44
C ILE A 277 18.91 13.12 8.20
N ILE A 278 19.01 12.76 9.48
CA ILE A 278 17.83 12.48 10.32
C ILE A 278 16.89 13.68 10.38
N GLU A 279 17.39 14.91 10.53
CA GLU A 279 16.53 16.10 10.56
C GLU A 279 15.82 16.35 9.21
N VAL A 280 16.44 15.93 8.10
CA VAL A 280 15.82 15.96 6.77
C VAL A 280 14.69 14.93 6.72
N ILE A 281 14.91 13.71 7.19
CA ILE A 281 13.89 12.66 7.22
C ILE A 281 12.72 13.04 8.14
N ASP A 282 13.01 13.61 9.31
CA ASP A 282 11.99 14.12 10.23
C ASP A 282 11.14 15.21 9.56
N ASN A 283 11.77 16.09 8.77
CA ASN A 283 11.07 17.12 8.01
C ASN A 283 10.17 16.51 6.92
N VAL A 284 10.64 15.49 6.18
CA VAL A 284 9.81 14.77 5.20
C VAL A 284 8.59 14.14 5.87
N MET A 285 8.78 13.45 7.00
CA MET A 285 7.69 12.83 7.76
C MET A 285 6.72 13.88 8.30
N MET A 286 7.22 15.01 8.82
CA MET A 286 6.41 16.12 9.31
C MET A 286 5.53 16.72 8.20
N ILE A 287 6.11 16.98 7.03
CA ILE A 287 5.37 17.47 5.86
C ILE A 287 4.30 16.45 5.44
N GLY A 288 4.65 15.17 5.37
CA GLY A 288 3.71 14.09 5.06
C GLY A 288 2.52 14.06 6.02
N LYS A 289 2.78 14.13 7.34
CA LYS A 289 1.74 14.21 8.39
C LYS A 289 0.89 15.47 8.34
N SER A 290 1.44 16.58 7.83
CA SER A 290 0.70 17.83 7.66
C SER A 290 -0.15 17.88 6.37
N THR A 291 0.12 16.99 5.42
CA THR A 291 -0.61 16.92 4.15
C THR A 291 -1.97 16.23 4.38
N PRO A 292 -3.06 16.68 3.72
CA PRO A 292 -4.33 15.99 3.79
C PRO A 292 -4.19 14.51 3.42
N PRO A 293 -4.91 13.61 4.11
CA PRO A 293 -4.90 12.21 3.75
C PRO A 293 -5.50 11.99 2.35
N PRO A 294 -5.16 10.89 1.66
CA PRO A 294 -5.75 10.57 0.37
C PRO A 294 -7.30 10.55 0.41
N PRO A 295 -7.96 10.96 -0.69
CA PRO A 295 -9.42 11.12 -0.73
C PRO A 295 -10.19 9.79 -0.74
N TRP A 296 -9.51 8.67 -1.00
CA TRP A 296 -10.11 7.34 -1.01
C TRP A 296 -10.13 6.68 0.37
N GLY A 297 -11.02 5.71 0.57
CA GLY A 297 -11.07 4.92 1.80
C GLY A 297 -11.49 5.71 3.04
N ARG A 298 -11.40 5.06 4.21
CA ARG A 298 -11.98 5.53 5.48
C ARG A 298 -10.88 5.86 6.49
N LEU A 299 -11.10 6.89 7.32
CA LEU A 299 -10.16 7.26 8.39
C LEU A 299 -10.25 6.31 9.59
N TYR A 300 -11.45 5.81 9.87
CA TYR A 300 -11.70 4.98 11.04
C TYR A 300 -12.18 3.59 10.64
N TYR A 301 -11.58 2.59 11.27
CA TYR A 301 -12.02 1.21 11.21
C TYR A 301 -11.59 0.48 12.47
N CYS A 302 -12.53 -0.24 13.07
CA CYS A 302 -12.25 -1.00 14.28
C CYS A 302 -11.93 -2.45 13.92
N THR A 303 -10.66 -2.84 14.01
CA THR A 303 -10.20 -4.23 13.80
C THR A 303 -10.70 -5.22 14.86
N ARG A 304 -11.46 -4.76 15.87
CA ARG A 304 -12.12 -5.58 16.89
C ARG A 304 -13.58 -5.91 16.55
N CYS A 305 -14.38 -4.90 16.19
CA CYS A 305 -15.83 -5.06 15.98
C CYS A 305 -16.30 -4.76 14.54
N GLY A 306 -15.40 -4.38 13.63
CA GLY A 306 -15.69 -4.12 12.22
C GLY A 306 -16.40 -2.80 11.91
N ARG A 307 -16.73 -1.97 12.91
CA ARG A 307 -17.40 -0.67 12.68
C ARG A 307 -16.42 0.41 12.18
N MET A 308 -16.93 1.38 11.43
CA MET A 308 -16.14 2.40 10.70
C MET A 308 -16.14 3.79 11.36
N ASN A 309 -16.50 3.89 12.63
CA ASN A 309 -16.63 5.17 13.36
C ASN A 309 -15.67 5.31 14.56
N HIS A 310 -14.80 4.33 14.79
CA HIS A 310 -13.79 4.36 15.84
C HIS A 310 -12.66 3.37 15.52
N GLN A 311 -11.52 3.53 16.21
CA GLN A 311 -10.39 2.59 16.16
C GLN A 311 -10.48 1.56 17.29
N ARG A 312 -9.68 0.49 17.19
CA ARG A 312 -9.68 -0.62 18.18
C ARG A 312 -9.51 -0.16 19.63
N LEU A 313 -8.60 0.80 19.88
CA LEU A 313 -8.33 1.34 21.21
C LEU A 313 -9.55 2.01 21.86
N ASN A 314 -10.47 2.54 21.04
CA ASN A 314 -11.68 3.24 21.48
C ASN A 314 -12.94 2.35 21.36
N CYS A 315 -12.77 1.03 21.29
CA CYS A 315 -13.87 0.10 21.03
C CYS A 315 -14.51 -0.43 22.31
N PHE A 316 -15.74 0.01 22.58
CA PHE A 316 -16.58 -0.46 23.69
C PHE A 316 -17.69 -1.42 23.26
N ALA A 317 -17.69 -1.87 22.00
CA ALA A 317 -18.71 -2.78 21.49
C ALA A 317 -18.69 -4.12 22.26
N ASN A 318 -19.88 -4.64 22.53
CA ASN A 318 -20.07 -6.02 22.96
C ASN A 318 -19.95 -6.90 21.71
N VAL A 319 -18.89 -7.70 21.65
CA VAL A 319 -18.61 -8.64 20.55
C VAL A 319 -18.53 -10.05 21.12
N ALA A 320 -18.84 -11.05 20.30
CA ALA A 320 -18.74 -12.45 20.68
C ALA A 320 -18.32 -13.30 19.47
N CYS A 321 -17.15 -13.92 19.55
CA CYS A 321 -16.63 -14.83 18.55
C CYS A 321 -17.18 -16.24 18.76
N THR A 322 -17.96 -16.75 17.80
CA THR A 322 -18.57 -18.09 17.88
C THR A 322 -17.51 -19.20 17.78
N ILE A 323 -16.47 -19.01 16.98
CA ILE A 323 -15.35 -19.96 16.83
C ILE A 323 -14.65 -20.18 18.17
N CYS A 324 -14.30 -19.09 18.85
CA CYS A 324 -13.64 -19.16 20.16
C CYS A 324 -14.58 -19.65 21.26
N ARG A 325 -15.84 -19.24 21.25
CA ARG A 325 -16.85 -19.69 22.22
C ARG A 325 -17.10 -21.19 22.16
N SER A 326 -17.13 -21.75 20.95
CA SER A 326 -17.33 -23.18 20.70
C SER A 326 -16.03 -23.98 20.71
N SER A 327 -14.89 -23.36 21.02
CA SER A 327 -13.61 -24.05 21.09
C SER A 327 -13.53 -24.94 22.33
N ASN A 328 -12.87 -26.09 22.21
CA ASN A 328 -12.49 -26.88 23.36
C ASN A 328 -11.26 -26.31 24.10
N ASN A 329 -10.65 -25.23 23.60
CA ASN A 329 -9.52 -24.57 24.23
C ASN A 329 -9.99 -23.51 25.27
N PRO A 330 -9.66 -23.64 26.56
CA PRO A 330 -10.14 -22.76 27.62
C PRO A 330 -9.75 -21.31 27.42
N LYS A 331 -8.52 -21.09 26.91
CA LYS A 331 -8.00 -19.74 26.66
C LYS A 331 -8.81 -19.05 25.56
N LEU A 332 -9.23 -19.80 24.55
CA LEU A 332 -10.07 -19.26 23.47
C LEU A 332 -11.48 -18.98 23.96
N VAL A 333 -12.08 -19.89 24.72
CA VAL A 333 -13.37 -19.65 25.38
C VAL A 333 -13.28 -18.41 26.26
N GLY A 334 -12.25 -18.27 27.11
CA GLY A 334 -12.06 -17.05 27.91
C GLY A 334 -11.93 -15.76 27.08
N ALA A 335 -11.42 -15.86 25.85
CA ALA A 335 -11.21 -14.73 24.96
C ALA A 335 -12.36 -14.44 23.98
N TYR A 336 -13.47 -15.19 23.98
CA TYR A 336 -14.50 -15.04 22.92
C TYR A 336 -15.13 -13.65 22.85
N ARG A 337 -15.11 -12.87 23.95
CA ARG A 337 -15.65 -11.50 24.01
C ARG A 337 -14.68 -10.40 23.54
N THR A 338 -13.48 -10.78 23.11
CA THR A 338 -12.42 -9.83 22.76
C THR A 338 -12.50 -9.35 21.31
N HIS A 339 -13.21 -10.07 20.43
CA HIS A 339 -13.34 -9.77 19.00
C HIS A 339 -14.62 -10.35 18.40
N ASP A 340 -15.01 -9.84 17.24
CA ASP A 340 -16.07 -10.40 16.40
C ASP A 340 -15.61 -11.71 15.72
N THR A 341 -16.52 -12.63 15.45
CA THR A 341 -16.24 -13.88 14.71
C THR A 341 -15.52 -13.63 13.38
N GLU A 342 -15.90 -12.59 12.64
CA GLU A 342 -15.27 -12.23 11.35
C GLU A 342 -13.83 -11.73 11.50
N LYS A 343 -13.40 -11.40 12.73
CA LYS A 343 -12.04 -10.95 13.08
C LYS A 343 -11.27 -12.01 13.86
N CYS A 344 -11.77 -13.24 13.90
CA CYS A 344 -11.10 -14.35 14.54
C CYS A 344 -9.93 -14.85 13.69
N LEU A 345 -8.73 -14.89 14.27
CA LEU A 345 -7.54 -15.45 13.66
C LEU A 345 -7.75 -16.89 13.14
N TYR A 346 -8.53 -17.67 13.88
CA TYR A 346 -8.80 -19.09 13.61
C TYR A 346 -9.79 -19.34 12.47
N ARG A 347 -10.22 -18.29 11.76
CA ARG A 347 -10.81 -18.46 10.43
C ARG A 347 -9.79 -18.87 9.38
N PHE A 348 -8.52 -18.53 9.60
CA PHE A 348 -7.45 -18.74 8.63
C PHE A 348 -6.45 -19.82 9.07
N VAL A 349 -6.37 -20.09 10.36
CA VAL A 349 -5.48 -21.13 10.90
C VAL A 349 -6.24 -22.16 11.71
N PRO A 350 -5.76 -23.41 11.77
CA PRO A 350 -6.33 -24.43 12.64
C PRO A 350 -6.40 -23.94 14.09
N LEU A 351 -7.47 -24.35 14.78
CA LEU A 351 -7.55 -24.17 16.23
C LEU A 351 -6.37 -24.90 16.89
N PRO A 352 -5.77 -24.34 17.95
CA PRO A 352 -4.75 -25.03 18.71
C PRO A 352 -5.35 -26.30 19.30
N GLU A 353 -4.57 -27.39 19.29
CA GLU A 353 -4.96 -28.62 19.95
C GLU A 353 -5.32 -28.35 21.41
N THR A 354 -6.36 -29.03 21.88
CA THR A 354 -6.77 -29.00 23.27
C THR A 354 -5.66 -29.58 24.14
N ASP A 355 -5.41 -28.96 25.30
CA ASP A 355 -4.74 -29.69 26.38
C ASP A 355 -5.60 -30.92 26.68
N PRO A 356 -5.08 -32.15 26.50
CA PRO A 356 -5.87 -33.37 26.69
C PRO A 356 -6.41 -33.54 28.11
N ASN A 357 -5.94 -32.74 29.07
CA ASN A 357 -6.40 -32.75 30.45
C ASN A 357 -7.53 -31.75 30.74
N TYR A 358 -7.96 -30.95 29.76
CA TYR A 358 -9.02 -29.97 29.98
C TYR A 358 -10.42 -30.58 29.82
N VAL A 359 -11.18 -30.61 30.90
CA VAL A 359 -12.60 -30.95 30.92
C VAL A 359 -13.41 -29.66 30.79
N GLN A 360 -14.23 -29.53 29.73
CA GLN A 360 -15.14 -28.39 29.61
C GLN A 360 -16.08 -28.33 30.83
N PRO A 361 -16.24 -27.17 31.49
CA PRO A 361 -17.31 -27.01 32.46
C PRO A 361 -18.64 -27.18 31.75
N VAL A 362 -19.43 -28.17 32.18
CA VAL A 362 -20.80 -28.40 31.69
C VAL A 362 -21.56 -27.09 31.88
N ALA A 363 -22.06 -26.52 30.79
CA ALA A 363 -22.90 -25.34 30.85
C ALA A 363 -24.15 -25.72 31.67
N GLN A 364 -24.24 -25.21 32.89
CA GLN A 364 -25.51 -25.21 33.61
C GLN A 364 -26.46 -24.33 32.80
N GLU A 365 -27.39 -24.95 32.09
CA GLU A 365 -28.58 -24.29 31.57
C GLU A 365 -29.31 -23.68 32.76
N ASN A 366 -29.06 -22.40 33.02
CA ASN A 366 -29.93 -21.62 33.90
C ASN A 366 -31.26 -21.43 33.16
N SER A 367 -32.14 -22.41 33.32
CA SER A 367 -33.58 -22.29 33.15
C SER A 367 -34.11 -21.33 34.22
N HIS A 368 -33.96 -20.03 33.96
CA HIS A 368 -34.80 -19.01 34.57
C HIS A 368 -35.72 -18.49 33.49
N SER A 369 -36.79 -19.26 33.26
CA SER A 369 -38.03 -18.75 32.69
C SER A 369 -38.53 -17.62 33.58
N LYS A 370 -38.29 -16.37 33.18
CA LYS A 370 -39.11 -15.27 33.66
C LYS A 370 -40.44 -15.38 32.94
N GLU A 371 -41.44 -15.88 33.66
CA GLU A 371 -42.85 -15.67 33.33
C GLU A 371 -43.07 -14.16 33.17
N THR A 372 -43.41 -13.74 31.95
CA THR A 372 -44.00 -12.43 31.70
C THR A 372 -45.51 -12.61 31.74
N GLU A 373 -46.15 -12.07 32.77
CA GLU A 373 -47.58 -11.89 32.85
C GLU A 373 -48.07 -11.09 31.63
N GLU A 374 -48.96 -11.70 30.84
CA GLU A 374 -49.79 -11.02 29.86
C GLU A 374 -50.79 -10.12 30.60
N VAL A 375 -50.62 -8.81 30.46
CA VAL A 375 -51.69 -7.85 30.73
C VAL A 375 -52.28 -7.42 29.39
N ASP A 376 -53.48 -7.94 29.16
CA ASP A 376 -54.44 -7.55 28.13
C ASP A 376 -54.78 -6.06 28.22
N GLN A 377 -54.38 -5.29 27.21
CA GLN A 377 -54.97 -3.99 26.89
C GLN A 377 -55.00 -3.82 25.37
N GLY A 378 -56.03 -4.40 24.75
CA GLY A 378 -56.53 -3.88 23.48
C GLY A 378 -57.15 -2.49 23.70
N GLN A 379 -56.60 -1.47 23.03
CA GLN A 379 -57.39 -0.39 22.39
C GLN A 379 -56.48 0.61 21.65
N ASN A 380 -56.85 0.83 20.39
CA ASN A 380 -56.70 2.07 19.63
C ASN A 380 -55.31 2.50 19.14
N MET A 381 -54.97 2.12 17.91
CA MET A 381 -53.89 2.74 17.14
C MET A 381 -54.25 2.80 15.64
N GLU A 382 -55.44 3.34 15.32
CA GLU A 382 -55.80 3.75 13.95
C GLU A 382 -55.62 5.26 13.67
N ASP A 383 -55.26 6.09 14.67
CA ASP A 383 -55.28 7.56 14.51
C ASP A 383 -53.90 8.26 14.43
N MET A 384 -52.86 7.58 13.95
CA MET A 384 -51.53 8.22 13.81
C MET A 384 -50.78 7.91 12.51
N LYS A 385 -51.51 7.74 11.40
CA LYS A 385 -50.96 7.74 10.03
C LYS A 385 -51.47 8.94 9.22
N MET A 386 -51.00 10.13 9.59
CA MET A 386 -50.93 11.25 8.65
C MET A 386 -49.75 12.15 9.03
N LYS A 387 -48.89 12.44 8.04
CA LYS A 387 -47.64 13.22 8.08
C LYS A 387 -46.37 12.39 8.29
N MET A 388 -45.89 11.82 7.18
CA MET A 388 -44.57 12.15 6.64
C MET A 388 -44.45 11.47 5.27
N GLY A 389 -44.45 12.29 4.22
CA GLY A 389 -44.17 11.85 2.87
C GLY A 389 -42.69 11.54 2.76
N ILE A 390 -42.37 10.28 2.49
CA ILE A 390 -41.07 9.87 1.96
C ILE A 390 -41.37 8.94 0.79
N VAL A 391 -40.98 9.39 -0.39
CA VAL A 391 -41.07 8.68 -1.65
C VAL A 391 -40.03 7.54 -1.60
N HIS A 392 -40.51 6.30 -1.65
CA HIS A 392 -39.68 5.13 -1.91
C HIS A 392 -39.79 4.80 -3.41
N GLU A 393 -38.74 5.08 -4.17
CA GLU A 393 -38.51 4.38 -5.44
C GLU A 393 -37.62 3.18 -5.16
N GLY A 394 -38.21 1.99 -5.29
CA GLY A 394 -37.50 0.72 -5.30
C GLY A 394 -37.04 0.40 -6.72
N ILE A 395 -35.77 0.02 -6.86
CA ILE A 395 -35.29 -0.68 -8.04
C ILE A 395 -34.90 -2.09 -7.58
N LEU A 396 -35.71 -3.06 -8.01
CA LEU A 396 -35.41 -4.49 -8.01
C LEU A 396 -34.26 -4.73 -8.98
N ILE A 397 -33.19 -5.40 -8.53
CA ILE A 397 -32.18 -5.94 -9.44
C ILE A 397 -32.26 -7.46 -9.35
N HIS A 398 -32.74 -8.04 -10.45
CA HIS A 398 -32.77 -9.47 -10.69
C HIS A 398 -31.36 -10.02 -10.87
N GLU A 399 -31.15 -11.24 -10.39
CA GLU A 399 -29.98 -12.08 -10.68
C GLU A 399 -29.84 -12.28 -12.19
N GLU A 400 -28.64 -12.04 -12.73
CA GLU A 400 -28.09 -12.84 -13.83
C GLU A 400 -26.57 -12.63 -13.92
N VAL A 401 -25.83 -13.68 -13.55
CA VAL A 401 -24.38 -13.79 -13.67
C VAL A 401 -24.07 -14.41 -15.03
N LYS A 402 -23.41 -13.66 -15.91
CA LYS A 402 -22.36 -14.13 -16.84
C LYS A 402 -21.78 -12.99 -17.69
N ASP A 403 -20.47 -13.07 -17.90
CA ASP A 403 -19.60 -12.34 -18.85
C ASP A 403 -19.47 -10.82 -18.70
N TRP A 404 -18.47 -10.40 -17.90
CA TRP A 404 -17.94 -9.03 -17.86
C TRP A 404 -16.40 -9.03 -17.88
N GLU A 405 -15.80 -9.13 -19.06
CA GLU A 405 -14.43 -8.68 -19.30
C GLU A 405 -14.41 -7.75 -20.53
N GLN A 406 -13.80 -6.58 -20.34
CA GLN A 406 -13.36 -5.58 -21.34
C GLN A 406 -14.18 -4.30 -21.62
N MET A 407 -15.33 -4.04 -20.98
CA MET A 407 -15.96 -2.70 -21.07
C MET A 407 -16.26 -2.11 -19.69
N GLN A 408 -15.91 -0.83 -19.53
CA GLN A 408 -16.18 0.06 -18.39
C GLN A 408 -15.19 0.10 -17.21
N VAL A 409 -13.90 0.25 -17.49
CA VAL A 409 -13.00 0.98 -16.56
C VAL A 409 -13.05 2.49 -16.85
N ALA A 410 -13.29 2.92 -18.10
CA ALA A 410 -13.32 4.33 -18.48
C ALA A 410 -14.49 5.13 -17.86
N ASP A 411 -15.71 4.59 -17.86
CA ASP A 411 -16.91 5.32 -17.39
C ASP A 411 -16.93 5.54 -15.87
N LYS A 412 -16.26 4.68 -15.08
CA LYS A 412 -16.16 4.85 -13.62
C LYS A 412 -15.02 5.80 -13.20
N VAL A 413 -13.97 5.94 -14.02
CA VAL A 413 -12.91 6.94 -13.79
C VAL A 413 -13.47 8.36 -14.02
N GLN A 414 -14.36 8.56 -14.99
CA GLN A 414 -14.99 9.87 -15.23
C GLN A 414 -15.88 10.36 -14.07
N ASN A 415 -16.64 9.48 -13.41
CA ASN A 415 -17.53 9.90 -12.32
C ASN A 415 -16.81 10.28 -11.01
N TRP A 416 -15.55 9.86 -10.82
CA TRP A 416 -14.72 10.33 -9.69
C TRP A 416 -13.97 11.64 -10.00
N GLN A 417 -13.73 11.96 -11.28
CA GLN A 417 -13.00 13.16 -11.68
C GLN A 417 -13.78 14.46 -11.48
N VAL A 418 -15.11 14.40 -11.44
CA VAL A 418 -15.95 15.58 -11.15
C VAL A 418 -15.69 16.10 -9.73
N GLU A 419 -15.32 15.24 -8.77
CA GLU A 419 -15.00 15.67 -7.40
C GLU A 419 -13.55 16.19 -7.25
N GLU A 420 -12.63 15.84 -8.16
CA GLU A 420 -11.21 16.27 -8.13
C GLU A 420 -11.02 17.66 -8.77
N GLU A 421 -11.80 18.02 -9.80
CA GLU A 421 -11.79 19.38 -10.37
C GLU A 421 -12.32 20.45 -9.39
N ASP A 422 -13.23 20.08 -8.49
CA ASP A 422 -13.69 20.97 -7.43
C ASP A 422 -12.64 21.17 -6.32
N TYR A 423 -11.76 20.19 -6.09
CA TYR A 423 -10.66 20.29 -5.11
C TYR A 423 -9.53 21.22 -5.59
N LEU A 424 -9.19 21.19 -6.89
CA LEU A 424 -8.16 22.07 -7.47
C LEU A 424 -8.61 23.54 -7.62
N ARG A 425 -9.90 23.84 -7.49
CA ARG A 425 -10.42 25.21 -7.45
C ARG A 425 -10.36 25.87 -6.07
N TYR A 426 -10.07 25.10 -5.02
CA TYR A 426 -10.04 25.59 -3.62
C TYR A 426 -8.62 25.72 -3.04
N GLN A 427 -7.57 25.48 -3.83
CA GLN A 427 -6.19 25.90 -3.57
C GLN A 427 -5.86 27.14 -4.40
#